data_AF-A0A954UIU6-F1
#
_entry.id   AF-A0A954UIU6-F1
#
_cell.length_a   1.000
_cell.length_b   1.000
_cell.length_c   1.000
_cell.angle_alpha   90.00
_cell.angle_beta   90.00
_cell.angle_gamma   90.00
#
_symmetry.space_group_name_H-M   'P 1'
#
loop_
_entity.id
_entity.type
_entity.pdbx_description
1 polymer ?
#
loop_
_entity_poly.entity_id
_entity_poly.type
_entity_poly.pdbx_seq_one_letter_code
_entity_poly.pdbx_strand_id
1 'polypeptide(L)'
;DTAAEVREGLAQVVHLIRRRRRLAFDAKTAVERDDIELFWQLPQRVVPTLYRLKGSTRPLPFVEDIVVPPPELPAFLVSLQNVLKKHQVTASLYGHAGHGQLHIRPFLDLSDPEHVRRMQHLASDLYREVLNVGGTVSGEHADGLSRTWFLREQFGPLYRVFEQLKRIFDPQNILNPGKIVDSQGQSLTQNLRPVSPAGQVRDVLSDSSDPDGVLLTASTANPLVQLELNWSQNEIMQAARSCNGCGGCRSQADAERMCPIFRFAPSEEATPRAKANLMRAFLTGHLDASLLKSPAIKDLADLCVNCHQCRIECPANVNIPRLMVECKAQYVTDNGLSTS
;
A
#
# COMPACT_ATOMS: atom_id res chain seq x y z
N ASP A 1 21.59 32.85 3.85
CA ASP A 1 22.39 32.42 5.01
C ASP A 1 23.74 31.90 4.55
N THR A 2 24.81 32.34 5.19
CA THR A 2 26.16 31.80 5.01
C THR A 2 26.28 30.43 5.70
N ALA A 3 27.26 29.62 5.31
CA ALA A 3 27.49 28.32 5.95
C ALA A 3 27.78 28.43 7.46
N ALA A 4 28.36 29.55 7.90
CA ALA A 4 28.61 29.83 9.31
C ALA A 4 27.31 30.13 10.07
N GLU A 5 26.44 30.97 9.50
CA GLU A 5 25.12 31.30 10.08
C GLU A 5 24.26 30.05 10.26
N VAL A 6 24.24 29.14 9.27
CA VAL A 6 23.48 27.89 9.36
C VAL A 6 24.02 27.00 10.49
N ARG A 7 25.35 26.86 10.62
CA ARG A 7 25.96 26.06 11.69
C ARG A 7 25.66 26.61 13.07
N GLU A 8 25.71 27.94 13.22
CA GLU A 8 25.34 28.60 14.47
C GLU A 8 23.86 28.39 14.79
N GLY A 9 22.96 28.58 13.82
CA GLY A 9 21.53 28.33 13.98
C GLY A 9 21.23 26.89 14.42
N LEU A 10 21.88 25.89 13.79
CA LEU A 10 21.76 24.48 14.19
C LEU A 10 22.22 24.26 15.63
N ALA A 11 23.34 24.84 16.04
CA ALA A 11 23.84 24.73 17.41
C ALA A 11 22.87 25.33 18.43
N GLN A 12 22.26 26.48 18.10
CA GLN A 12 21.25 27.13 18.94
C GLN A 12 19.99 26.26 19.10
N VAL A 13 19.50 25.65 18.00
CA VAL A 13 18.35 24.72 18.03
C VAL A 13 18.66 23.49 18.89
N VAL A 14 19.83 22.87 18.71
CA VAL A 14 20.24 21.71 19.53
C VAL A 14 20.33 22.07 21.00
N HIS A 15 20.92 23.22 21.34
CA HIS A 15 21.00 23.70 22.71
C HIS A 15 19.60 23.93 23.31
N LEU A 16 18.70 24.57 22.56
CA LEU A 16 17.34 24.82 22.98
C LEU A 16 16.58 23.53 23.29
N ILE A 17 16.61 22.57 22.37
CA ILE A 17 15.85 21.31 22.48
C ILE A 17 16.43 20.42 23.59
N ARG A 18 17.76 20.25 23.67
CA ARG A 18 18.39 19.33 24.65
C ARG A 18 18.56 19.94 26.04
N ARG A 19 19.07 21.17 26.14
CA ARG A 19 19.51 21.75 27.43
C ARG A 19 18.40 22.57 28.10
N ARG A 20 17.71 23.42 27.35
CA ARG A 20 16.66 24.31 27.91
C ARG A 20 15.32 23.60 28.04
N ARG A 21 14.83 22.99 26.96
CA ARG A 21 13.50 22.35 26.93
C ARG A 21 13.52 20.87 27.32
N ARG A 22 14.69 20.21 27.27
CA ARG A 22 14.89 18.79 27.57
C ARG A 22 13.92 17.86 26.81
N LEU A 23 13.64 18.21 25.55
CA LEU A 23 12.71 17.48 24.68
C LEU A 23 13.38 16.34 23.89
N ALA A 24 14.72 16.28 23.88
CA ALA A 24 15.47 15.23 23.21
C ALA A 24 16.59 14.70 24.10
N PHE A 25 16.73 13.37 24.13
CA PHE A 25 17.84 12.70 24.82
C PHE A 25 19.16 12.89 24.07
N ASP A 26 19.11 12.90 22.73
CA ASP A 26 20.26 13.12 21.86
C ASP A 26 19.90 13.96 20.62
N ALA A 27 20.91 14.55 19.98
CA ALA A 27 20.76 15.27 18.72
C ALA A 27 22.03 15.13 17.88
N LYS A 28 21.86 14.86 16.58
CA LYS A 28 22.93 14.81 15.60
C LYS A 28 22.68 15.85 14.51
N THR A 29 23.65 16.70 14.26
CA THR A 29 23.61 17.71 13.19
C THR A 29 24.33 17.17 11.96
N ALA A 30 23.72 17.35 10.79
CA ALA A 30 24.31 17.02 9.50
C ALA A 30 24.55 18.30 8.70
N VAL A 31 25.78 18.50 8.27
CA VAL A 31 26.24 19.71 7.56
C VAL A 31 27.08 19.36 6.34
N GLU A 32 27.65 18.16 6.32
CA GLU A 32 28.32 17.59 5.16
C GLU A 32 27.29 16.88 4.27
N ARG A 33 27.52 16.93 2.96
CA ARG A 33 26.56 16.45 1.96
C ARG A 33 26.15 14.99 2.18
N ASP A 34 27.11 14.11 2.44
CA ASP A 34 26.86 12.68 2.63
C ASP A 34 25.98 12.40 3.85
N ASP A 35 26.19 13.14 4.95
CA ASP A 35 25.35 13.02 6.15
C ASP A 35 23.92 13.52 5.87
N ILE A 36 23.77 14.64 5.16
CA ILE A 36 22.46 15.18 4.79
C ILE A 36 21.71 14.18 3.92
N GLU A 37 22.37 13.66 2.88
CA GLU A 37 21.79 12.66 1.99
C GLU A 37 21.39 11.39 2.75
N LEU A 38 22.23 10.90 3.67
CA LEU A 38 21.90 9.76 4.51
C LEU A 38 20.61 10.00 5.32
N PHE A 39 20.50 11.12 6.04
CA PHE A 39 19.33 11.40 6.86
C PHE A 39 18.07 11.64 6.03
N TRP A 40 18.18 12.26 4.85
CA TRP A 40 17.05 12.47 3.94
C TRP A 40 16.53 11.16 3.33
N GLN A 41 17.41 10.17 3.13
CA GLN A 41 17.00 8.86 2.63
C GLN A 41 16.28 7.99 3.66
N LEU A 42 16.47 8.22 4.96
CA LEU A 42 15.87 7.37 6.01
C LEU A 42 14.33 7.36 5.98
N PRO A 43 13.62 8.52 5.97
CA PRO A 43 12.16 8.55 5.91
C PRO A 43 11.59 7.84 4.67
N GLN A 44 12.28 7.96 3.53
CA GLN A 44 11.86 7.33 2.27
C GLN A 44 11.87 5.80 2.35
N ARG A 45 12.66 5.23 3.26
CA ARG A 45 12.75 3.78 3.47
C ARG A 45 11.74 3.24 4.48
N VAL A 46 11.10 4.08 5.31
CA VAL A 46 10.17 3.65 6.36
C VAL A 46 8.98 2.90 5.74
N VAL A 47 8.25 3.55 4.83
CA VAL A 47 7.02 2.99 4.27
C VAL A 47 7.25 1.66 3.55
N PRO A 48 8.22 1.53 2.62
CA PRO A 48 8.46 0.26 1.96
C PRO A 48 8.94 -0.85 2.92
N THR A 49 9.69 -0.50 3.97
CA THR A 49 10.16 -1.47 4.96
C THR A 49 8.99 -2.11 5.72
N LEU A 50 7.91 -1.36 5.97
CA LEU A 50 6.70 -1.91 6.59
C LEU A 50 6.06 -3.03 5.75
N TYR A 51 6.24 -3.04 4.42
CA TYR A 51 5.74 -4.12 3.54
C TYR A 51 6.60 -5.39 3.58
N ARG A 52 7.77 -5.36 4.23
CA ARG A 52 8.62 -6.55 4.43
C ARG A 52 8.15 -7.42 5.60
N LEU A 53 7.17 -6.97 6.38
CA LEU A 53 6.64 -7.71 7.52
C LEU A 53 6.07 -9.07 7.07
N LYS A 54 6.42 -10.11 7.81
CA LYS A 54 5.87 -11.46 7.65
C LYS A 54 4.48 -11.54 8.28
N GLY A 55 3.74 -12.59 7.98
CA GLY A 55 2.35 -12.78 8.43
C GLY A 55 1.32 -12.32 7.39
N SER A 56 0.04 -12.40 7.74
CA SER A 56 -1.06 -12.11 6.82
C SER A 56 -1.49 -10.63 6.85
N THR A 57 -1.40 -9.98 8.02
CA THR A 57 -1.69 -8.55 8.19
C THR A 57 -0.72 -7.65 7.44
N ARG A 58 -1.21 -6.51 6.95
CA ARG A 58 -0.44 -5.52 6.21
C ARG A 58 -0.75 -4.09 6.66
N PRO A 59 0.24 -3.19 6.61
CA PRO A 59 0.02 -1.76 6.82
C PRO A 59 -0.79 -1.21 5.65
N LEU A 60 -2.08 -0.95 5.84
CA LEU A 60 -2.96 -0.49 4.78
C LEU A 60 -3.10 1.04 4.77
N PRO A 61 -2.88 1.71 3.62
CA PRO A 61 -2.89 3.17 3.51
C PRO A 61 -4.30 3.75 3.28
N PHE A 62 -5.26 3.46 4.16
CA PHE A 62 -6.66 3.89 3.97
C PHE A 62 -7.14 4.97 4.93
N VAL A 63 -6.40 5.22 6.00
CA VAL A 63 -6.59 6.34 6.95
C VAL A 63 -5.30 7.15 7.06
N GLU A 64 -4.65 7.35 5.92
CA GLU A 64 -3.47 8.21 5.83
C GLU A 64 -3.84 9.65 5.53
N ASP A 65 -2.88 10.55 5.73
CA ASP A 65 -2.92 11.92 5.23
C ASP A 65 -3.99 12.78 5.91
N ILE A 66 -4.34 12.43 7.15
CA ILE A 66 -5.22 13.26 7.94
C ILE A 66 -4.46 14.51 8.40
N VAL A 67 -5.15 15.63 8.48
CA VAL A 67 -4.58 16.87 9.00
C VAL A 67 -5.50 17.40 10.07
N VAL A 68 -4.94 17.67 11.25
CA VAL A 68 -5.65 18.35 12.35
C VAL A 68 -4.91 19.65 12.67
N PRO A 69 -5.56 20.67 13.26
CA PRO A 69 -4.84 21.85 13.72
C PRO A 69 -3.68 21.46 14.65
N PRO A 70 -2.45 21.97 14.45
CA PRO A 70 -1.30 21.58 15.27
C PRO A 70 -1.50 21.68 16.80
N PRO A 71 -2.24 22.68 17.33
CA PRO A 71 -2.55 22.74 18.77
C PRO A 71 -3.40 21.56 19.28
N GLU A 72 -4.24 20.97 18.43
CA GLU A 72 -5.14 19.86 18.78
C GLU A 72 -4.43 18.50 18.71
N LEU A 73 -3.25 18.42 18.08
CA LEU A 73 -2.51 17.19 17.84
C LEU A 73 -2.31 16.33 19.10
N PRO A 74 -1.92 16.88 20.28
CA PRO A 74 -1.73 16.06 21.48
C PRO A 74 -3.01 15.36 21.96
N ALA A 75 -4.14 16.07 21.98
CA ALA A 75 -5.43 15.52 22.38
C ALA A 75 -5.95 14.53 21.33
N PHE A 76 -5.81 14.89 20.06
CA PHE A 76 -6.20 14.03 18.94
C PHE A 76 -5.43 12.70 18.93
N LEU A 77 -4.14 12.67 19.27
CA LEU A 77 -3.37 11.43 19.37
C LEU A 77 -3.95 10.45 20.41
N VAL A 78 -4.55 10.98 21.50
CA VAL A 78 -5.24 10.16 22.51
C VAL A 78 -6.54 9.59 21.93
N SER A 79 -7.36 10.41 21.28
CA SER A 79 -8.59 9.96 20.60
C SER A 79 -8.29 8.90 19.53
N LEU A 80 -7.30 9.14 18.68
CA LEU A 80 -6.81 8.21 17.67
C LEU A 80 -6.41 6.87 18.29
N GLN A 81 -5.65 6.89 19.40
CA GLN A 81 -5.25 5.67 20.07
C GLN A 81 -6.45 4.92 20.65
N ASN A 82 -7.46 5.64 21.19
CA ASN A 82 -8.68 5.04 21.69
C ASN A 82 -9.52 4.38 20.59
N VAL A 83 -9.60 5.00 19.40
CA VAL A 83 -10.23 4.40 18.22
C VAL A 83 -9.50 3.13 17.81
N LEU A 84 -8.17 3.15 17.72
CA LEU A 84 -7.37 1.95 17.41
C LEU A 84 -7.60 0.82 18.43
N LYS A 85 -7.66 1.16 19.73
CA LYS A 85 -7.97 0.20 20.82
C LYS A 85 -9.38 -0.38 20.70
N LYS A 86 -10.38 0.46 20.42
CA LYS A 86 -11.78 0.04 20.22
C LYS A 86 -11.89 -1.02 19.13
N HIS A 87 -11.14 -0.85 18.04
CA HIS A 87 -11.12 -1.80 16.92
C HIS A 87 -10.11 -2.93 17.10
N GLN A 88 -9.31 -2.94 18.17
CA GLN A 88 -8.25 -3.93 18.42
C GLN A 88 -7.22 -3.99 17.27
N VAL A 89 -6.84 -2.82 16.74
CA VAL A 89 -5.91 -2.71 15.61
C VAL A 89 -4.65 -1.95 16.00
N THR A 90 -3.49 -2.54 15.74
CA THR A 90 -2.21 -1.84 15.76
C THR A 90 -2.01 -1.08 14.45
N ALA A 91 -1.33 0.06 14.47
CA ALA A 91 -1.01 0.84 13.27
C ALA A 91 0.43 1.38 13.32
N SER A 92 1.04 1.59 12.15
CA SER A 92 2.21 2.47 12.05
C SER A 92 1.75 3.92 11.97
N LEU A 93 2.47 4.81 12.65
CA LEU A 93 2.21 6.25 12.65
C LEU A 93 3.49 7.01 12.27
N TYR A 94 3.39 7.92 11.31
CA TYR A 94 4.41 8.91 10.97
C TYR A 94 3.72 10.16 10.42
N GLY A 95 4.41 11.30 10.34
CA GLY A 95 3.76 12.52 9.90
C GLY A 95 4.61 13.77 10.04
N HIS A 96 4.02 14.87 9.62
CA HIS A 96 4.59 16.20 9.68
C HIS A 96 3.93 16.94 10.85
N ALA A 97 4.45 16.71 12.07
CA ALA A 97 3.87 17.26 13.28
C ALA A 97 3.69 18.79 13.24
N GLY A 98 4.61 19.51 12.59
CA GLY A 98 4.52 20.97 12.41
C GLY A 98 3.32 21.43 11.56
N HIS A 99 2.81 20.57 10.68
CA HIS A 99 1.61 20.82 9.88
C HIS A 99 0.37 20.13 10.45
N GLY A 100 0.49 19.40 11.56
CA GLY A 100 -0.59 18.59 12.11
C GLY A 100 -1.01 17.42 11.21
N GLN A 101 -0.18 17.05 10.24
CA GLN A 101 -0.45 15.98 9.28
C GLN A 101 0.07 14.64 9.81
N LEU A 102 -0.79 13.61 9.79
CA LEU A 102 -0.49 12.25 10.22
C LEU A 102 -0.82 11.23 9.13
N HIS A 103 0.06 10.26 8.97
CA HIS A 103 -0.11 9.07 8.16
C HIS A 103 -0.23 7.86 9.07
N ILE A 104 -1.38 7.20 9.01
CA ILE A 104 -1.69 6.04 9.83
C ILE A 104 -1.92 4.87 8.88
N ARG A 105 -1.17 3.79 9.08
CA ARG A 105 -1.40 2.53 8.36
C ARG A 105 -1.76 1.42 9.34
N PRO A 106 -3.07 1.15 9.53
CA PRO A 106 -3.53 0.05 10.35
C PRO A 106 -3.09 -1.30 9.76
N PHE A 107 -2.70 -2.23 10.63
CA PHE A 107 -2.33 -3.59 10.25
C PHE A 107 -3.59 -4.45 10.14
N LEU A 108 -4.05 -4.70 8.92
CA LEU A 108 -5.25 -5.49 8.63
C LEU A 108 -4.96 -6.57 7.59
N ASP A 109 -5.80 -7.58 7.55
CA ASP A 109 -5.70 -8.69 6.61
C ASP A 109 -6.89 -8.62 5.67
N LEU A 110 -6.65 -8.28 4.41
CA LEU A 110 -7.72 -8.16 3.43
C LEU A 110 -8.29 -9.51 3.00
N SER A 111 -7.64 -10.62 3.37
CA SER A 111 -8.20 -11.96 3.16
C SER A 111 -9.32 -12.30 4.14
N ASP A 112 -9.34 -11.66 5.31
CA ASP A 112 -10.34 -11.86 6.35
C ASP A 112 -11.52 -10.88 6.18
N PRO A 113 -12.74 -11.38 5.89
CA PRO A 113 -13.93 -10.52 5.76
C PRO A 113 -14.24 -9.67 7.00
N GLU A 114 -13.87 -10.14 8.19
CA GLU A 114 -14.05 -9.38 9.42
C GLU A 114 -13.09 -8.19 9.48
N HIS A 115 -11.84 -8.38 9.06
CA HIS A 115 -10.89 -7.28 8.94
C HIS A 115 -11.31 -6.28 7.85
N VAL A 116 -11.94 -6.74 6.75
CA VAL A 116 -12.54 -5.86 5.74
C VAL A 116 -13.68 -5.03 6.32
N ARG A 117 -14.61 -5.63 7.10
CA ARG A 117 -15.67 -4.86 7.78
C ARG A 117 -15.08 -3.86 8.77
N ARG A 118 -14.10 -4.28 9.56
CA ARG A 118 -13.38 -3.44 10.53
C ARG A 118 -12.72 -2.24 9.85
N MET A 119 -12.19 -2.40 8.64
CA MET A 119 -11.59 -1.31 7.86
C MET A 119 -12.54 -0.12 7.69
N GLN A 120 -13.79 -0.35 7.28
CA GLN A 120 -14.79 0.71 7.10
C GLN A 120 -15.17 1.36 8.43
N HIS A 121 -15.40 0.57 9.48
CA HIS A 121 -15.77 1.10 10.80
C HIS A 121 -14.64 1.91 11.44
N LEU A 122 -13.40 1.41 11.35
CA LEU A 122 -12.20 2.10 11.82
C LEU A 122 -12.01 3.44 11.11
N ALA A 123 -12.13 3.47 9.78
CA ALA A 123 -12.04 4.72 9.02
C ALA A 123 -13.12 5.71 9.42
N SER A 124 -14.37 5.24 9.55
CA SER A 124 -15.51 6.11 9.91
C SER A 124 -15.36 6.72 11.30
N ASP A 125 -14.97 5.92 12.30
CA ASP A 125 -14.74 6.41 13.67
C ASP A 125 -13.56 7.39 13.72
N LEU A 126 -12.45 7.07 13.06
CA LEU A 126 -11.26 7.93 13.06
C LEU A 126 -11.50 9.25 12.33
N TYR A 127 -12.15 9.23 11.17
CA TYR A 127 -12.46 10.44 10.42
C TYR A 127 -13.48 11.32 11.13
N ARG A 128 -14.41 10.74 11.90
CA ARG A 128 -15.26 11.53 12.78
C ARG A 128 -14.46 12.31 13.83
N GLU A 129 -13.47 11.67 14.46
CA GLU A 129 -12.57 12.37 15.40
C GLU A 129 -11.80 13.49 14.72
N VAL A 130 -11.34 13.29 13.47
CA VAL A 130 -10.67 14.33 12.67
C VAL A 130 -11.60 15.51 12.43
N LEU A 131 -12.83 15.27 11.99
CA LEU A 131 -13.81 16.32 11.73
C LEU A 131 -14.23 17.06 13.01
N ASN A 132 -14.34 16.36 14.15
CA ASN A 132 -14.69 16.94 15.45
C ASN A 132 -13.68 17.99 15.92
N VAL A 133 -12.40 17.83 15.58
CA VAL A 133 -11.33 18.79 15.92
C VAL A 133 -11.08 19.82 14.80
N GLY A 134 -11.97 19.90 13.82
CA GLY A 134 -11.84 20.83 12.68
C GLY A 134 -10.74 20.45 11.68
N GLY A 135 -10.37 19.16 11.63
CA GLY A 135 -9.40 18.63 10.68
C GLY A 135 -9.98 18.26 9.32
N THR A 136 -9.13 17.70 8.45
CA THR A 136 -9.46 17.17 7.13
C THR A 136 -8.92 15.75 6.98
N VAL A 137 -9.67 14.88 6.27
CA VAL A 137 -9.32 13.48 6.03
C VAL A 137 -8.21 13.29 4.98
N SER A 138 -7.84 14.36 4.27
CA SER A 138 -6.76 14.42 3.27
C SER A 138 -6.08 15.79 3.29
N GLY A 139 -4.77 15.83 3.06
CA GLY A 139 -3.94 17.04 3.10
C GLY A 139 -2.95 17.15 1.95
N GLU A 140 -2.05 16.16 1.81
CA GLU A 140 -0.99 16.14 0.80
C GLU A 140 -1.32 15.25 -0.40
N HIS A 141 -2.01 14.14 -0.17
CA HIS A 141 -2.31 13.12 -1.17
C HIS A 141 -3.70 13.32 -1.76
N ALA A 142 -3.91 12.78 -2.97
CA ALA A 142 -5.25 12.72 -3.55
C ALA A 142 -6.15 11.77 -2.73
N ASP A 143 -7.44 12.10 -2.66
CA ASP A 143 -8.44 11.31 -1.93
C ASP A 143 -8.59 9.88 -2.46
N GLY A 144 -8.50 9.73 -3.79
CA GLY A 144 -8.70 8.47 -4.49
C GLY A 144 -10.04 7.80 -4.13
N LEU A 145 -10.16 6.51 -4.44
CA LEU A 145 -11.35 5.74 -4.05
C LEU A 145 -11.45 5.55 -2.53
N SER A 146 -10.32 5.57 -1.82
CA SER A 146 -10.26 5.33 -0.38
C SER A 146 -10.97 6.40 0.45
N ARG A 147 -10.89 7.67 0.05
CA ARG A 147 -11.50 8.77 0.82
C ARG A 147 -12.78 9.31 0.22
N THR A 148 -13.06 9.02 -1.06
CA THR A 148 -14.24 9.55 -1.79
C THR A 148 -15.54 9.36 -1.02
N TRP A 149 -15.73 8.21 -0.36
CA TRP A 149 -16.90 7.93 0.47
C TRP A 149 -17.17 8.97 1.57
N PHE A 150 -16.10 9.54 2.16
CA PHE A 150 -16.17 10.47 3.30
C PHE A 150 -16.24 11.94 2.88
N LEU A 151 -15.99 12.27 1.61
CA LEU A 151 -15.93 13.66 1.14
C LEU A 151 -17.28 14.37 1.22
N ARG A 152 -18.39 13.63 1.09
CA ARG A 152 -19.74 14.20 1.29
C ARG A 152 -19.91 14.72 2.71
N GLU A 153 -19.42 13.98 3.71
CA GLU A 153 -19.48 14.40 5.11
C GLU A 153 -18.55 15.58 5.37
N GLN A 154 -17.30 15.50 4.90
CA GLN A 154 -16.31 16.55 5.09
C GLN A 154 -16.71 17.90 4.48
N PHE A 155 -17.20 17.90 3.24
CA PHE A 155 -17.53 19.15 2.53
C PHE A 155 -18.99 19.56 2.69
N GLY A 156 -19.85 18.68 3.21
CA GLY A 156 -21.27 18.94 3.41
C GLY A 156 -21.94 19.54 2.16
N PRO A 157 -22.61 20.70 2.26
CA PRO A 157 -23.26 21.35 1.12
C PRO A 157 -22.33 21.67 -0.05
N LEU A 158 -21.04 21.95 0.19
CA LEU A 158 -20.07 22.29 -0.87
C LEU A 158 -19.80 21.12 -1.82
N TYR A 159 -20.03 19.88 -1.38
CA TYR A 159 -19.88 18.71 -2.24
C TYR A 159 -20.77 18.79 -3.50
N ARG A 160 -21.92 19.48 -3.43
CA ARG A 160 -22.80 19.72 -4.58
C ARG A 160 -22.10 20.53 -5.68
N VAL A 161 -21.22 21.46 -5.31
CA VAL A 161 -20.44 22.23 -6.28
C VAL A 161 -19.46 21.31 -7.02
N PHE A 162 -18.89 20.32 -6.34
CA PHE A 162 -17.98 19.35 -6.96
C PHE A 162 -18.75 18.50 -7.99
N GLU A 163 -19.96 18.05 -7.64
CA GLU A 163 -20.86 17.35 -8.55
C GLU A 163 -21.20 18.20 -9.79
N GLN A 164 -21.48 19.49 -9.62
CA GLN A 164 -21.78 20.40 -10.72
C GLN A 164 -20.56 20.61 -11.63
N LEU A 165 -19.39 20.88 -11.05
CA LEU A 165 -18.14 21.01 -11.80
C LEU A 165 -17.85 19.75 -12.62
N LYS A 166 -18.00 18.58 -12.01
CA LYS A 166 -17.83 17.28 -12.69
C LYS A 166 -18.77 17.15 -13.88
N ARG A 167 -20.04 17.54 -13.75
CA ARG A 167 -21.02 17.48 -14.85
C ARG A 167 -20.75 18.48 -15.97
N ILE A 168 -20.27 19.68 -15.64
CA ILE A 168 -19.96 20.73 -16.63
C ILE A 168 -18.76 20.31 -17.49
N PHE A 169 -17.68 19.85 -16.86
CA PHE A 169 -16.42 19.58 -17.56
C PHE A 169 -16.25 18.11 -18.00
N ASP A 170 -17.04 17.19 -17.45
CA ASP A 170 -17.04 15.78 -17.84
C ASP A 170 -18.47 15.21 -17.89
N PRO A 171 -19.31 15.70 -18.81
CA PRO A 171 -20.72 15.30 -18.91
C PRO A 171 -20.90 13.80 -19.22
N GLN A 172 -19.90 13.17 -19.84
CA GLN A 172 -19.89 11.74 -20.16
C GLN A 172 -19.25 10.87 -19.06
N ASN A 173 -18.73 11.49 -18.00
CA ASN A 173 -18.06 10.82 -16.88
C ASN A 173 -16.89 9.90 -17.29
N ILE A 174 -16.07 10.33 -18.25
CA ILE A 174 -14.92 9.57 -18.76
C ILE A 174 -13.61 9.88 -18.02
N LEU A 175 -13.51 11.04 -17.36
CA LEU A 175 -12.30 11.50 -16.69
C LEU A 175 -12.23 10.96 -15.25
N ASN A 176 -11.64 9.78 -15.07
CA ASN A 176 -11.41 9.15 -13.76
C ASN A 176 -12.69 9.00 -12.90
N PRO A 177 -13.69 8.24 -13.37
CA PRO A 177 -15.00 8.12 -12.72
C PRO A 177 -14.92 7.57 -11.29
N GLY A 178 -15.78 8.11 -10.43
CA GLY A 178 -15.91 7.70 -9.03
C GLY A 178 -14.82 8.24 -8.10
N LYS A 179 -13.88 9.07 -8.55
CA LYS A 179 -12.86 9.66 -7.64
C LYS A 179 -13.28 11.08 -7.33
N ILE A 180 -13.21 11.48 -6.06
CA ILE A 180 -13.68 12.77 -5.51
C ILE A 180 -15.20 12.89 -5.56
N VAL A 181 -15.76 12.78 -6.76
CA VAL A 181 -17.19 12.79 -7.03
C VAL A 181 -17.66 11.39 -7.34
N ASP A 182 -18.57 10.89 -6.51
CA ASP A 182 -19.15 9.58 -6.66
C ASP A 182 -20.68 9.66 -6.75
N SER A 183 -21.22 9.15 -7.85
CA SER A 183 -22.66 9.07 -8.09
C SER A 183 -23.29 7.76 -7.60
N GLN A 184 -22.48 6.75 -7.31
CA GLN A 184 -22.93 5.38 -7.05
C GLN A 184 -22.94 5.01 -5.56
N GLY A 185 -22.33 5.83 -4.68
CA GLY A 185 -22.23 5.52 -3.26
C GLY A 185 -21.31 4.33 -3.02
N GLN A 186 -20.08 4.41 -3.50
CA GLN A 186 -19.09 3.35 -3.36
C GLN A 186 -18.44 3.38 -1.96
N SER A 187 -18.57 2.28 -1.24
CA SER A 187 -17.91 2.13 0.07
C SER A 187 -16.39 2.05 -0.07
N LEU A 188 -15.66 2.33 1.03
CA LEU A 188 -14.20 2.19 1.11
C LEU A 188 -13.73 0.79 0.65
N THR A 189 -14.54 -0.23 0.95
CA THR A 189 -14.17 -1.63 0.77
C THR A 189 -14.59 -2.23 -0.58
N GLN A 190 -15.34 -1.49 -1.42
CA GLN A 190 -15.92 -2.02 -2.66
C GLN A 190 -14.88 -2.46 -3.69
N ASN A 191 -13.76 -1.72 -3.79
CA ASN A 191 -12.74 -1.93 -4.82
C ASN A 191 -11.47 -2.61 -4.27
N LEU A 192 -11.60 -3.34 -3.17
CA LEU A 192 -10.48 -4.07 -2.59
C LEU A 192 -10.05 -5.22 -3.50
N ARG A 193 -8.75 -5.46 -3.53
CA ARG A 193 -8.13 -6.58 -4.24
C ARG A 193 -7.50 -7.50 -3.20
N PRO A 194 -8.28 -8.36 -2.53
CA PRO A 194 -7.76 -9.26 -1.53
C PRO A 194 -6.75 -10.21 -2.19
N VAL A 195 -5.68 -10.51 -1.46
CA VAL A 195 -4.65 -11.45 -1.92
C VAL A 195 -4.76 -12.72 -1.11
N SER A 196 -5.89 -13.38 -1.25
CA SER A 196 -6.16 -14.72 -0.73
C SER A 196 -5.98 -15.74 -1.85
N PRO A 197 -5.53 -16.97 -1.57
CA PRO A 197 -5.72 -18.08 -2.50
C PRO A 197 -7.21 -18.17 -2.82
N ALA A 198 -7.61 -18.11 -4.08
CA ALA A 198 -9.00 -18.41 -4.39
C ALA A 198 -9.23 -19.90 -4.05
N GLY A 199 -10.28 -20.18 -3.29
CA GLY A 199 -10.53 -21.51 -2.71
C GLY A 199 -11.05 -21.47 -1.28
N GLN A 200 -10.90 -20.37 -0.55
CA GLN A 200 -11.69 -20.15 0.68
C GLN A 200 -13.12 -19.71 0.30
N VAL A 201 -13.92 -20.66 -0.17
CA VAL A 201 -15.39 -20.50 -0.16
C VAL A 201 -15.86 -20.75 1.27
N ARG A 202 -16.47 -19.69 1.79
CA ARG A 202 -17.25 -19.48 3.02
C ARG A 202 -18.05 -20.70 3.54
N ASP A 203 -18.08 -20.81 4.87
CA ASP A 203 -19.32 -21.16 5.57
C ASP A 203 -19.97 -19.87 6.10
N VAL A 204 -21.23 -19.68 5.71
CA VAL A 204 -22.14 -18.74 6.36
C VAL A 204 -22.52 -19.39 7.70
N LEU A 205 -22.30 -18.69 8.81
CA LEU A 205 -22.77 -19.13 10.13
C LEU A 205 -24.28 -19.38 10.06
N SER A 206 -24.69 -20.65 10.04
CA SER A 206 -26.01 -21.01 10.54
C SER A 206 -25.96 -20.93 12.05
N ASP A 207 -26.88 -20.15 12.60
CA ASP A 207 -27.16 -20.06 14.03
C ASP A 207 -27.30 -21.47 14.63
N SER A 208 -26.43 -21.85 15.56
CA SER A 208 -26.59 -23.10 16.30
C SER A 208 -26.13 -22.98 17.74
N SER A 209 -27.12 -22.88 18.61
CA SER A 209 -27.08 -23.19 20.03
C SER A 209 -26.77 -24.68 20.28
N ASP A 210 -25.66 -25.20 19.74
CA ASP A 210 -25.30 -26.62 19.82
C ASP A 210 -23.98 -26.83 20.61
N PRO A 211 -23.98 -27.52 21.77
CA PRO A 211 -22.81 -27.63 22.64
C PRO A 211 -21.69 -28.56 22.14
N ASP A 212 -21.91 -29.34 21.08
CA ASP A 212 -20.95 -30.35 20.58
C ASP A 212 -20.16 -29.89 19.35
N GLY A 213 -19.54 -28.70 19.44
CA GLY A 213 -18.75 -28.09 18.37
C GLY A 213 -17.56 -28.93 17.91
N VAL A 214 -17.71 -29.59 16.76
CA VAL A 214 -16.68 -30.36 16.05
C VAL A 214 -15.49 -29.46 15.67
N LEU A 215 -14.26 -29.94 15.91
CA LEU A 215 -13.02 -29.34 15.43
C LEU A 215 -13.06 -29.07 13.91
N LEU A 216 -13.11 -27.79 13.54
CA LEU A 216 -13.05 -27.34 12.15
C LEU A 216 -11.65 -27.61 11.57
N THR A 217 -11.55 -28.62 10.70
CA THR A 217 -10.37 -28.82 9.85
C THR A 217 -10.39 -27.80 8.70
N ALA A 218 -9.32 -27.01 8.57
CA ALA A 218 -9.13 -26.11 7.44
C ALA A 218 -9.21 -26.90 6.12
N SER A 219 -10.26 -26.67 5.33
CA SER A 219 -10.40 -27.24 3.99
C SER A 219 -9.29 -26.70 3.09
N THR A 220 -8.35 -27.55 2.69
CA THR A 220 -7.32 -27.22 1.70
C THR A 220 -7.95 -27.26 0.32
N ALA A 221 -8.52 -26.14 -0.11
CA ALA A 221 -8.89 -25.97 -1.51
C ALA A 221 -7.69 -26.20 -2.42
N ASN A 222 -7.90 -26.87 -3.55
CA ASN A 222 -6.86 -27.07 -4.56
C ASN A 222 -6.32 -25.69 -5.01
N PRO A 223 -4.99 -25.53 -5.11
CA PRO A 223 -4.42 -24.27 -5.55
C PRO A 223 -4.83 -23.97 -7.00
N LEU A 224 -5.16 -22.70 -7.29
CA LEU A 224 -5.50 -22.26 -8.64
C LEU A 224 -4.35 -22.44 -9.65
N VAL A 225 -3.11 -22.34 -9.17
CA VAL A 225 -1.90 -22.50 -9.96
C VAL A 225 -1.08 -23.62 -9.32
N GLN A 226 -0.91 -24.71 -10.05
CA GLN A 226 0.01 -25.77 -9.69
C GLN A 226 1.43 -25.28 -9.99
N LEU A 227 2.32 -25.25 -9.00
CA LEU A 227 3.63 -24.63 -9.14
C LEU A 227 4.64 -25.62 -9.73
N GLU A 228 5.43 -25.16 -10.69
CA GLU A 228 6.44 -25.97 -11.39
C GLU A 228 7.80 -25.89 -10.70
N LEU A 229 8.10 -24.76 -10.04
CA LEU A 229 9.34 -24.59 -9.29
C LEU A 229 9.10 -24.86 -7.80
N ASN A 230 10.21 -25.04 -7.07
CA ASN A 230 10.17 -25.24 -5.63
C ASN A 230 9.73 -23.96 -4.89
N TRP A 231 8.43 -23.85 -4.66
CA TRP A 231 7.75 -22.85 -3.87
C TRP A 231 6.75 -23.53 -2.95
N SER A 232 6.54 -22.98 -1.76
CA SER A 232 5.23 -23.12 -1.13
C SER A 232 4.24 -22.13 -1.74
N GLN A 233 2.95 -22.48 -1.72
CA GLN A 233 1.85 -21.59 -2.14
C GLN A 233 1.90 -20.24 -1.39
N ASN A 234 2.29 -20.28 -0.12
CA ASN A 234 2.43 -19.07 0.70
C ASN A 234 3.60 -18.17 0.24
N GLU A 235 4.74 -18.75 -0.16
CA GLU A 235 5.90 -17.98 -0.59
C GLU A 235 5.66 -17.23 -1.91
N ILE A 236 5.06 -17.90 -2.90
CA ILE A 236 4.79 -17.26 -4.19
C ILE A 236 3.73 -16.15 -4.04
N MET A 237 2.70 -16.40 -3.22
CA MET A 237 1.70 -15.39 -2.87
C MET A 237 2.31 -14.21 -2.13
N GLN A 238 3.21 -14.47 -1.19
CA GLN A 238 3.94 -13.42 -0.50
C GLN A 238 4.79 -12.60 -1.46
N ALA A 239 5.51 -13.24 -2.39
CA ALA A 239 6.31 -12.54 -3.38
C ALA A 239 5.46 -11.65 -4.29
N ALA A 240 4.34 -12.17 -4.83
CA ALA A 240 3.44 -11.42 -5.71
C ALA A 240 2.76 -10.24 -4.99
N ARG A 241 2.39 -10.41 -3.72
CA ARG A 241 1.71 -9.37 -2.93
C ARG A 241 2.62 -8.33 -2.29
N SER A 242 3.93 -8.56 -2.24
CA SER A 242 4.89 -7.57 -1.71
C SER A 242 4.96 -6.30 -2.54
N CYS A 243 4.53 -6.31 -3.80
CA CYS A 243 4.44 -5.10 -4.59
C CYS A 243 3.33 -4.18 -4.04
N ASN A 244 3.74 -3.06 -3.44
CA ASN A 244 2.84 -2.03 -2.92
C ASN A 244 2.44 -0.98 -3.97
N GLY A 245 2.90 -1.12 -5.22
CA GLY A 245 2.53 -0.23 -6.32
C GLY A 245 3.19 1.15 -6.31
N CYS A 246 4.25 1.38 -5.53
CA CYS A 246 4.90 2.71 -5.38
C CYS A 246 5.45 3.31 -6.69
N GLY A 247 5.56 2.53 -7.77
CA GLY A 247 5.94 3.04 -9.08
C GLY A 247 7.44 3.34 -9.25
N GLY A 248 8.28 3.20 -8.22
CA GLY A 248 9.73 3.42 -8.34
C GLY A 248 10.40 2.57 -9.43
N CYS A 249 9.79 1.45 -9.80
CA CYS A 249 10.24 0.64 -10.93
C CYS A 249 10.04 1.27 -12.32
N ARG A 250 9.41 2.45 -12.40
CA ARG A 250 9.26 3.28 -13.60
C ARG A 250 10.24 4.45 -13.63
N SER A 251 11.10 4.58 -12.63
CA SER A 251 12.08 5.64 -12.56
C SER A 251 13.11 5.53 -13.69
N GLN A 252 13.46 6.68 -14.26
CA GLN A 252 14.54 6.85 -15.23
C GLN A 252 15.70 7.66 -14.63
N ALA A 253 15.63 8.01 -13.35
CA ALA A 253 16.66 8.80 -12.67
C ALA A 253 18.01 8.06 -12.72
N ASP A 254 19.11 8.79 -12.87
CA ASP A 254 20.45 8.20 -13.02
C ASP A 254 20.93 7.46 -11.77
N ALA A 255 20.46 7.91 -10.60
CA ALA A 255 20.79 7.30 -9.31
C ALA A 255 20.05 5.97 -9.04
N GLU A 256 19.07 5.59 -9.86
CA GLU A 256 18.26 4.37 -9.68
C GLU A 256 18.48 3.41 -10.85
N ARG A 257 19.03 2.21 -10.59
CA ARG A 257 19.30 1.25 -11.67
C ARG A 257 18.01 0.53 -12.08
N MET A 258 17.19 0.11 -11.12
CA MET A 258 15.91 -0.58 -11.27
C MET A 258 15.88 -1.56 -12.48
N CYS A 259 14.80 -1.63 -13.26
CA CYS A 259 14.69 -2.61 -14.34
C CYS A 259 15.37 -2.12 -15.64
N PRO A 260 16.41 -2.81 -16.14
CA PRO A 260 17.12 -2.36 -17.35
C PRO A 260 16.25 -2.42 -18.61
N ILE A 261 15.32 -3.38 -18.70
CA ILE A 261 14.42 -3.51 -19.86
C ILE A 261 13.44 -2.33 -19.93
N PHE A 262 12.87 -1.93 -18.80
CA PHE A 262 12.03 -0.73 -18.74
C PHE A 262 12.83 0.54 -19.08
N ARG A 263 14.09 0.63 -18.62
CA ARG A 263 14.95 1.78 -18.94
C ARG A 263 15.28 1.88 -20.42
N PHE A 264 15.55 0.74 -21.06
CA PHE A 264 15.84 0.68 -22.49
C PHE A 264 14.59 0.96 -23.35
N ALA A 265 13.46 0.33 -23.03
CA ALA A 265 12.21 0.46 -23.76
C ALA A 265 11.05 0.66 -22.76
N PRO A 266 10.70 1.93 -22.43
CA PRO A 266 9.71 2.22 -21.39
C PRO A 266 8.30 1.79 -21.79
N SER A 267 7.89 0.61 -21.33
CA SER A 267 6.53 0.08 -21.44
C SER A 267 6.05 -0.44 -20.09
N GLU A 268 4.73 -0.42 -19.82
CA GLU A 268 4.23 -0.87 -18.52
C GLU A 268 4.51 -2.37 -18.31
N GLU A 269 4.43 -3.17 -19.37
CA GLU A 269 4.68 -4.60 -19.40
C GLU A 269 6.11 -4.93 -18.97
N ALA A 270 7.08 -4.06 -19.31
CA ALA A 270 8.47 -4.21 -18.89
C ALA A 270 8.65 -4.00 -17.38
N THR A 271 7.76 -3.26 -16.72
CA THR A 271 7.94 -2.91 -15.31
C THR A 271 7.88 -4.13 -14.37
N PRO A 272 8.71 -4.12 -13.30
CA PRO A 272 8.56 -5.01 -12.15
C PRO A 272 7.13 -5.08 -11.59
N ARG A 273 6.43 -3.94 -11.48
CA ARG A 273 5.08 -3.91 -10.89
C ARG A 273 4.05 -4.61 -11.78
N ALA A 274 4.14 -4.51 -13.10
CA ALA A 274 3.23 -5.22 -14.00
C ALA A 274 3.35 -6.74 -13.81
N LYS A 275 4.58 -7.25 -13.71
CA LYS A 275 4.87 -8.67 -13.49
C LYS A 275 4.35 -9.18 -12.14
N ALA A 276 4.52 -8.39 -11.06
CA ALA A 276 3.92 -8.72 -9.76
C ALA A 276 2.39 -8.72 -9.81
N ASN A 277 1.79 -7.72 -10.47
CA ASN A 277 0.35 -7.62 -10.63
C ASN A 277 -0.22 -8.79 -11.44
N LEU A 278 0.47 -9.20 -12.51
CA LEU A 278 0.10 -10.33 -13.35
C LEU A 278 0.06 -11.63 -12.55
N MET A 279 1.16 -11.96 -11.86
CA MET A 279 1.20 -13.17 -11.03
C MET A 279 0.16 -13.13 -9.92
N ARG A 280 -0.04 -11.97 -9.28
CA ARG A 280 -1.10 -11.81 -8.28
C ARG A 280 -2.47 -12.08 -8.88
N ALA A 281 -2.73 -11.66 -10.12
CA ALA A 281 -4.03 -11.87 -10.77
C ALA A 281 -4.32 -13.35 -11.03
N PHE A 282 -3.32 -14.14 -11.47
CA PHE A 282 -3.46 -15.59 -11.60
C PHE A 282 -3.66 -16.28 -10.25
N LEU A 283 -2.82 -15.96 -9.27
CA LEU A 283 -2.87 -16.64 -7.97
C LEU A 283 -4.13 -16.31 -7.14
N THR A 284 -4.84 -15.23 -7.49
CA THR A 284 -6.10 -14.82 -6.85
C THR A 284 -7.33 -15.08 -7.74
N GLY A 285 -7.16 -15.68 -8.93
CA GLY A 285 -8.26 -16.03 -9.83
C GLY A 285 -8.90 -14.86 -10.57
N HIS A 286 -8.29 -13.67 -10.57
CA HIS A 286 -8.71 -12.56 -11.42
C HIS A 286 -8.39 -12.81 -12.90
N LEU A 287 -7.42 -13.67 -13.17
CA LEU A 287 -7.13 -14.22 -14.49
C LEU A 287 -7.15 -15.74 -14.42
N ASP A 288 -7.67 -16.37 -15.46
CA ASP A 288 -7.66 -17.83 -15.59
C ASP A 288 -6.21 -18.34 -15.72
N ALA A 289 -5.83 -19.28 -14.85
CA ALA A 289 -4.52 -19.90 -14.84
C ALA A 289 -4.19 -20.60 -16.16
N SER A 290 -5.20 -21.03 -16.92
CA SER A 290 -5.02 -21.64 -18.25
C SER A 290 -4.31 -20.71 -19.26
N LEU A 291 -4.28 -19.40 -19.01
CA LEU A 291 -3.57 -18.44 -19.85
C LEU A 291 -2.05 -18.44 -19.64
N LEU A 292 -1.53 -19.05 -18.57
CA LEU A 292 -0.09 -19.14 -18.31
C LEU A 292 0.68 -19.86 -19.43
N LYS A 293 -0.01 -20.75 -20.17
CA LYS A 293 0.54 -21.45 -21.34
C LYS A 293 0.54 -20.63 -22.63
N SER A 294 -0.01 -19.41 -22.62
CA SER A 294 -0.16 -18.61 -23.84
C SER A 294 1.14 -17.90 -24.23
N PRO A 295 1.42 -17.73 -25.54
CA PRO A 295 2.57 -16.97 -26.02
C PRO A 295 2.61 -15.54 -25.49
N ALA A 296 1.46 -14.86 -25.39
CA ALA A 296 1.39 -13.49 -24.89
C ALA A 296 1.89 -13.34 -23.43
N ILE A 297 1.59 -14.32 -22.56
CA ILE A 297 2.08 -14.31 -21.18
C ILE A 297 3.58 -14.61 -21.13
N LYS A 298 4.06 -15.54 -21.97
CA LYS A 298 5.50 -15.79 -22.13
C LYS A 298 6.25 -14.55 -22.61
N ASP A 299 5.74 -13.84 -23.61
CA ASP A 299 6.37 -12.62 -24.15
C ASP A 299 6.55 -11.56 -23.05
N LEU A 300 5.54 -11.37 -22.20
CA LEU A 300 5.64 -10.48 -21.04
C LEU A 300 6.67 -10.98 -20.01
N ALA A 301 6.68 -12.29 -19.73
CA ALA A 301 7.67 -12.90 -18.84
C ALA A 301 9.10 -12.77 -19.39
N ASP A 302 9.29 -12.78 -20.70
CA ASP A 302 10.58 -12.64 -21.39
C ASP A 302 11.18 -11.24 -21.31
N LEU A 303 10.36 -10.23 -21.04
CA LEU A 303 10.85 -8.91 -20.63
C LEU A 303 11.59 -8.95 -19.27
N CYS A 304 11.57 -10.08 -18.54
CA CYS A 304 12.44 -10.31 -17.40
C CYS A 304 13.70 -11.09 -17.78
N VAL A 305 14.84 -10.38 -17.75
CA VAL A 305 16.18 -10.93 -17.99
C VAL A 305 16.89 -11.41 -16.73
N ASN A 306 16.15 -11.64 -15.63
CA ASN A 306 16.70 -12.16 -14.37
C ASN A 306 17.90 -11.38 -13.77
N CYS A 307 18.01 -10.07 -13.99
CA CYS A 307 19.10 -9.23 -13.44
C CYS A 307 19.02 -8.97 -11.92
N HIS A 308 17.92 -9.35 -11.25
CA HIS A 308 17.67 -9.16 -9.81
C HIS A 308 17.64 -7.73 -9.24
N GLN A 309 17.77 -6.68 -10.05
CA GLN A 309 17.75 -5.30 -9.54
C GLN A 309 16.48 -4.95 -8.76
N CYS A 310 15.29 -5.37 -9.23
CA CYS A 310 14.05 -5.16 -8.48
C CYS A 310 14.01 -5.88 -7.11
N ARG A 311 14.78 -6.94 -6.89
CA ARG A 311 14.89 -7.60 -5.59
C ARG A 311 15.79 -6.80 -4.63
N ILE A 312 16.78 -6.10 -5.18
CA ILE A 312 17.82 -5.39 -4.42
C ILE A 312 17.40 -3.94 -4.16
N GLU A 313 16.97 -3.23 -5.20
CA GLU A 313 16.73 -1.79 -5.19
C GLU A 313 15.28 -1.41 -4.92
N CYS A 314 14.30 -2.25 -5.30
CA CYS A 314 12.93 -1.97 -4.91
C CYS A 314 12.88 -2.01 -3.38
N PRO A 315 12.35 -0.98 -2.73
CA PRO A 315 12.42 -0.96 -1.27
C PRO A 315 11.43 -1.96 -0.64
N ALA A 316 10.51 -2.55 -1.42
CA ALA A 316 9.70 -3.72 -1.06
C ALA A 316 10.36 -5.09 -1.38
N ASN A 317 11.55 -5.12 -1.99
CA ASN A 317 12.35 -6.32 -2.31
C ASN A 317 11.59 -7.41 -3.08
N VAL A 318 10.73 -7.01 -4.00
CA VAL A 318 9.88 -7.94 -4.77
C VAL A 318 10.76 -8.79 -5.70
N ASN A 319 10.72 -10.11 -5.53
CA ASN A 319 11.52 -11.04 -6.34
C ASN A 319 10.85 -11.37 -7.67
N ILE A 320 10.80 -10.38 -8.56
CA ILE A 320 10.24 -10.54 -9.91
C ILE A 320 10.95 -11.63 -10.72
N PRO A 321 12.29 -11.77 -10.69
CA PRO A 321 12.96 -12.86 -11.40
C PRO A 321 12.35 -14.21 -11.07
N ARG A 322 12.26 -14.57 -9.78
CA ARG A 322 11.71 -15.88 -9.38
C ARG A 322 10.25 -16.05 -9.83
N LEU A 323 9.43 -14.99 -9.71
CA LEU A 323 8.04 -14.99 -10.21
C LEU A 323 7.96 -15.22 -11.73
N MET A 324 8.87 -14.63 -12.51
CA MET A 324 8.87 -14.78 -13.97
C MET A 324 9.51 -16.09 -14.42
N VAL A 325 10.48 -16.64 -13.68
CA VAL A 325 10.94 -18.02 -13.93
C VAL A 325 9.80 -19.01 -13.71
N GLU A 326 8.98 -18.83 -12.66
CA GLU A 326 7.77 -19.64 -12.48
C GLU A 326 6.85 -19.52 -13.69
N CYS A 327 6.52 -18.30 -14.11
CA CYS A 327 5.68 -18.07 -15.29
C CYS A 327 6.22 -18.72 -16.57
N LYS A 328 7.54 -18.71 -16.78
CA LYS A 328 8.19 -19.39 -17.91
C LYS A 328 8.18 -20.90 -17.77
N ALA A 329 8.34 -21.42 -16.55
CA ALA A 329 8.26 -22.86 -16.28
C ALA A 329 6.86 -23.40 -16.61
N GLN A 330 5.81 -22.69 -16.19
CA GLN A 330 4.42 -23.00 -16.56
C GLN A 330 4.27 -23.14 -18.10
N TYR A 331 4.76 -22.16 -18.85
CA TYR A 331 4.72 -22.21 -20.31
C TYR A 331 5.46 -23.41 -20.88
N VAL A 332 6.66 -23.71 -20.37
CA VAL A 332 7.52 -24.81 -20.85
C VAL A 332 6.91 -26.17 -20.52
N THR A 333 6.26 -26.33 -19.36
CA THR A 333 5.57 -27.57 -19.00
C THR A 333 4.45 -27.90 -19.99
N ASP A 334 3.70 -26.89 -20.45
CA ASP A 334 2.59 -27.08 -21.39
C ASP A 334 3.00 -27.14 -22.87
N ASN A 335 4.02 -26.37 -23.27
CA ASN A 335 4.38 -26.18 -24.69
C ASN A 335 5.72 -26.84 -25.08
N GLY A 336 6.47 -27.35 -24.11
CA GLY A 336 7.84 -27.80 -24.30
C GLY A 336 8.87 -26.66 -24.38
N LEU A 337 10.14 -27.03 -24.31
CA LEU A 337 11.26 -26.10 -24.47
C LEU A 337 11.58 -25.96 -25.97
N SER A 338 11.54 -24.74 -26.51
CA SER A 338 12.04 -24.50 -27.87
C SER A 338 13.56 -24.61 -27.87
N THR A 339 14.12 -25.50 -28.69
CA THR A 339 15.57 -25.66 -28.88
C THR A 339 16.10 -24.90 -30.10
N SER A 340 15.26 -24.05 -30.69
CA SER A 340 15.51 -23.29 -31.91
C SER A 340 16.50 -22.14 -31.72
#